data_AF-A0A924CHD8-F1
#
_entry.id   AF-A0A924CHD8-F1
#
_cell.length_a   1.000
_cell.length_b   1.000
_cell.length_c   1.000
_cell.angle_alpha   90.00
_cell.angle_beta   90.00
_cell.angle_gamma   90.00
#
_symmetry.space_group_name_H-M   'P 1'
#
loop_
_entity.id
_entity.type
_entity.pdbx_description
1 polymer ?
#
loop_
_entity_poly.entity_id
_entity_poly.type
_entity_poly.pdbx_seq_one_letter_code
_entity_poly.pdbx_strand_id
1 'polypeptide(L)' 'MSLFHKQQLAFQPIDPLADGLGDDIKVERNEDGHFELTEQLDGRLADEWEEILSDARRDPDFTFVSGD' A
#
# COMPACT_ATOMS: atom_id res chain seq x y z
N MET A 1 23.36 -37.06 -3.47
CA MET A 1 22.73 -36.42 -4.65
C MET A 1 21.22 -36.48 -4.48
N SER A 2 20.57 -35.37 -4.10
CA SER A 2 19.12 -35.36 -3.86
C SER A 2 18.37 -35.16 -5.18
N LEU A 3 17.46 -36.09 -5.50
CA LEU A 3 16.68 -36.15 -6.74
C LEU A 3 15.40 -35.31 -6.72
N PHE A 4 15.16 -34.55 -5.65
CA PHE A 4 13.94 -33.76 -5.49
C PHE A 4 14.21 -32.28 -5.70
N HIS A 5 14.44 -31.89 -6.97
CA HIS A 5 14.25 -30.51 -7.38
C HIS A 5 12.74 -30.27 -7.38
N LYS A 6 12.22 -29.75 -6.27
CA LYS A 6 10.83 -29.29 -6.22
C LYS A 6 10.69 -28.20 -7.27
N GLN A 7 9.99 -28.47 -8.36
CA GLN A 7 9.63 -27.43 -9.31
C GLN A 7 8.78 -26.41 -8.55
N GLN A 8 9.35 -25.25 -8.26
CA GLN A 8 8.59 -24.12 -7.74
C GLN A 8 7.70 -23.64 -8.88
N LEU A 9 6.40 -23.90 -8.77
CA LEU A 9 5.39 -23.25 -9.60
C LEU A 9 5.39 -21.77 -9.24
N ALA A 10 5.86 -20.93 -10.16
CA ALA A 10 5.77 -19.49 -10.06
C ALA A 10 4.74 -18.99 -11.08
N PHE A 11 3.75 -18.24 -10.61
CA PHE A 11 2.78 -17.59 -11.48
C PHE A 11 3.38 -16.31 -12.04
N GLN A 12 3.09 -16.02 -13.30
CA GLN A 12 3.44 -14.72 -13.88
C GLN A 12 2.63 -13.63 -13.16
N PRO A 13 3.25 -12.50 -12.80
CA PRO A 13 2.52 -11.34 -12.30
C PRO A 13 1.39 -10.97 -13.26
N ILE A 14 0.20 -10.71 -12.72
CA ILE A 14 -0.97 -10.34 -13.51
C ILE A 14 -0.79 -8.89 -13.94
N ASP A 15 -0.69 -8.65 -15.25
CA ASP A 15 -0.81 -7.33 -15.88
C ASP A 15 -2.13 -7.28 -16.67
N PRO A 16 -3.24 -6.88 -16.02
CA PRO A 16 -4.57 -6.96 -16.62
C PRO A 16 -4.79 -5.92 -17.71
N LEU A 17 -3.99 -4.85 -17.74
CA LEU A 17 -4.08 -3.77 -18.72
C LEU A 17 -3.09 -3.97 -19.88
N ALA A 18 -2.03 -4.78 -19.67
CA ALA A 18 -0.98 -5.05 -20.66
C ALA A 18 -0.36 -3.76 -21.23
N ASP A 19 -0.35 -2.72 -20.42
CA ASP A 19 0.10 -1.36 -20.76
C ASP A 19 1.56 -1.11 -20.36
N GLY A 20 2.20 -2.09 -19.74
CA GLY A 20 3.58 -1.99 -19.26
C GLY A 20 3.70 -1.40 -17.86
N LEU A 21 2.59 -1.00 -17.22
CA LEU A 21 2.59 -0.47 -15.85
C LEU A 21 3.17 -1.47 -14.86
N GLY A 22 2.97 -2.78 -15.09
CA GLY A 22 3.54 -3.84 -14.28
C GLY A 22 5.07 -3.89 -14.32
N ASP A 23 5.71 -3.40 -15.37
CA ASP A 23 7.17 -3.32 -15.46
C ASP A 23 7.70 -2.04 -14.81
N ASP A 24 7.01 -0.92 -14.98
CA ASP A 24 7.33 0.35 -14.30
C ASP A 24 7.25 0.19 -12.77
N ILE A 25 6.20 -0.47 -12.26
CA ILE A 25 6.06 -0.80 -10.82
C ILE A 25 7.23 -1.66 -10.31
N LYS A 26 7.73 -2.61 -11.13
CA LYS A 26 8.89 -3.42 -10.73
C LYS A 26 10.16 -2.59 -10.67
N VAL A 27 10.32 -1.62 -11.57
CA VAL A 27 11.46 -0.70 -11.55
C VAL A 27 11.40 0.16 -10.29
N GLU A 28 10.26 0.81 -10.02
CA GLU A 28 10.06 1.67 -8.85
C GLU A 28 10.35 0.94 -7.53
N ARG A 29 9.92 -0.32 -7.38
CA ARG A 29 10.20 -1.12 -6.17
C ARG A 29 11.67 -1.37 -5.88
N ASN A 30 12.55 -1.25 -6.87
CA ASN A 30 13.99 -1.44 -6.68
C ASN A 30 14.72 -0.11 -6.44
N GLU A 31 14.01 1.01 -6.40
CA GLU A 31 14.61 2.32 -6.14
C GLU A 31 14.84 2.54 -4.64
N ASP A 32 15.91 3.25 -4.30
CA ASP A 32 16.31 3.53 -2.90
C ASP A 32 15.26 4.36 -2.12
N GLY A 33 14.28 4.95 -2.82
CA GLY A 33 13.18 5.74 -2.24
C GLY A 33 11.80 5.13 -2.45
N HIS A 34 11.71 3.85 -2.81
CA HIS A 34 10.41 3.17 -2.89
C HIS A 34 9.72 3.24 -1.52
N PHE A 35 8.41 3.46 -1.54
CA PHE A 35 7.59 3.42 -0.34
C PHE A 35 6.76 2.13 -0.38
N GLU A 36 6.71 1.43 0.73
CA GLU A 36 5.84 0.27 0.87
C GLU A 36 4.54 0.68 1.56
N LEU A 37 3.40 0.14 1.13
CA LEU A 37 2.11 0.44 1.78
C LEU A 37 2.10 0.10 3.27
N THR A 38 2.94 -0.85 3.70
CA THR A 38 3.12 -1.21 5.11
C THR A 38 3.86 -0.16 5.92
N GLU A 39 4.62 0.73 5.29
CA GLU A 39 5.33 1.83 5.97
C GLU A 39 4.37 2.94 6.43
N GLN A 40 3.14 2.95 5.91
CA GLN A 40 2.10 3.90 6.31
C GLN A 40 1.40 3.54 7.63
N LEU A 41 1.66 2.36 8.19
CA LEU A 41 1.10 1.95 9.49
C LEU A 41 1.97 2.43 10.66
N ASP A 42 2.44 3.68 10.61
CA ASP A 42 2.93 4.33 11.83
C ASP A 42 1.72 4.54 12.75
N GLY A 43 1.63 3.77 13.83
CA GLY A 43 0.56 3.89 14.81
C GLY A 43 0.41 5.32 15.36
N ARG A 44 1.51 6.10 15.35
CA ARG A 44 1.49 7.51 15.74
C ARG A 44 0.71 8.37 14.76
N LEU A 45 0.79 8.07 13.46
CA LEU A 45 0.04 8.82 12.45
C LEU A 45 -1.46 8.62 12.60
N ALA A 46 -1.88 7.40 12.98
CA ALA A 46 -3.28 7.12 13.29
C ALA A 46 -3.75 7.90 14.54
N ASP A 47 -2.93 7.94 15.59
CA ASP A 47 -3.22 8.71 16.81
C ASP A 47 -3.29 10.23 16.53
N GLU A 48 -2.32 10.76 15.78
CA GLU A 48 -2.29 12.18 15.37
C GLU A 48 -3.49 12.52 14.47
N TRP A 49 -3.89 11.62 13.58
CA TRP A 49 -5.06 11.82 12.73
C TRP A 49 -6.37 11.83 13.53
N GLU A 50 -6.51 10.96 14.53
CA GLU A 50 -7.68 10.98 15.43
C GLU A 50 -7.74 12.26 16.27
N GLU A 51 -6.59 12.80 16.70
CA GLU A 51 -6.55 14.10 17.40
C GLU A 51 -7.07 15.23 16.50
N ILE A 52 -6.58 15.30 15.26
CA ILE A 52 -7.03 16.28 14.27
C ILE A 52 -8.54 16.14 13.99
N LEU A 53 -9.04 14.92 13.83
CA LEU A 53 -10.47 14.66 13.63
C LEU A 53 -11.30 15.04 14.86
N SER A 54 -10.80 14.80 16.07
CA SER A 54 -11.45 15.16 17.33
C SER A 54 -11.63 16.68 17.45
N ASP A 55 -10.60 17.44 17.08
CA ASP A 55 -10.66 18.90 17.06
C ASP A 55 -11.56 19.43 15.95
N ALA A 56 -11.48 18.86 14.74
CA ALA A 56 -12.35 19.25 13.63
C ALA A 56 -13.83 19.02 13.95
N ARG A 57 -14.18 17.91 14.63
CA ARG A 57 -15.56 17.62 15.07
C ARG A 57 -16.13 18.63 16.07
N ARG A 58 -15.30 19.47 16.70
CA ARG A 58 -15.78 20.56 17.57
C ARG A 58 -16.25 21.78 16.78
N ASP A 59 -15.89 21.88 15.51
CA ASP A 59 -16.37 22.93 14.63
C ASP A 59 -17.82 22.62 14.21
N PRO A 60 -18.77 23.55 14.43
CA PRO A 60 -20.17 23.35 14.05
C PRO A 60 -20.39 23.20 12.54
N ASP A 61 -19.45 23.66 11.71
CA ASP A 61 -19.51 23.55 10.25
C ASP A 61 -18.80 22.28 9.73
N PHE A 62 -18.23 21.46 10.62
CA PHE A 62 -17.57 20.22 10.22
C PHE A 62 -18.57 19.18 9.72
N THR A 63 -18.39 18.76 8.47
CA THR A 63 -19.15 17.69 7.84
C THR A 63 -18.25 16.49 7.60
N PHE A 64 -18.52 15.39 8.30
CA PHE A 64 -17.82 14.13 8.07
C PHE A 64 -18.43 13.37 6.88
N VAL A 65 -17.59 12.97 5.93
CA VAL A 65 -18.01 12.14 4.80
C VAL A 65 -17.49 10.72 5.04
N SER A 66 -18.39 9.81 5.43
CA SER A 66 -18.10 8.37 5.41
C SER A 66 -18.37 7.81 4.02
N GLY A 67 -17.43 7.05 3.46
CA GLY A 67 -17.66 6.26 2.26
C GLY A 67 -18.40 4.97 2.60
N ASP A 68 -19.51 4.73 1.91
CA ASP A 68 -20.16 3.41 1.83
C ASP A 68 -19.45 2.52 0.78
#